data_AF-A0A1M6JDP0-F1
#
_entry.id   AF-A0A1M6JDP0-F1
#
_cell.length_a   1.000
_cell.length_b   1.000
_cell.length_c   1.000
_cell.angle_alpha   90.00
_cell.angle_beta   90.00
_cell.angle_gamma   90.00
#
_symmetry.space_group_name_H-M   'P 1'
#
loop_
_entity.id
_entity.type
_entity.pdbx_description
1 polymer ?
#
loop_
_entity_poly.entity_id
_entity_poly.type
_entity_poly.pdbx_seq_one_letter_code
_entity_poly.pdbx_strand_id
1 'polypeptide(L)'
;MTYFLCKMILPRSDFVQTMTDAEKNIMKAHGDYLQSLAEVGSIVCHGPVDDPKGGWGLSIFSARDQMEVERLTAADPIILDDVGARYEILPMKKLRMKGASRASRAPLKFPTCASSVSRQ
;
A
#
# COMPACT_ATOMS: atom_id res chain seq x y z
N MET A 1 9.97 -6.88 14.40
CA MET A 1 9.48 -6.28 13.14
C MET A 1 9.52 -7.35 12.08
N THR A 2 8.41 -7.55 11.39
CA THR A 2 8.20 -8.55 10.35
C THR A 2 8.06 -7.81 9.02
N TYR A 3 8.61 -8.40 7.96
CA TYR A 3 8.54 -7.81 6.63
C TYR A 3 7.58 -8.59 5.76
N PHE A 4 6.84 -7.87 4.91
CA PHE A 4 5.87 -8.44 4.00
C PHE A 4 6.10 -7.91 2.61
N LEU A 5 6.09 -8.80 1.62
CA LEU A 5 5.87 -8.40 0.24
C LEU A 5 4.37 -8.24 0.07
N CYS A 6 3.91 -7.02 -0.20
CA CYS A 6 2.55 -6.74 -0.60
C CYS A 6 2.55 -6.52 -2.10
N LYS A 7 2.11 -7.54 -2.85
CA LYS A 7 1.95 -7.47 -4.29
C LYS A 7 0.56 -6.96 -4.61
N MET A 8 0.47 -5.78 -5.21
CA MET A 8 -0.79 -5.21 -5.66
C MET A 8 -1.12 -5.72 -7.06
N ILE A 9 -2.20 -6.48 -7.18
CA ILE A 9 -2.73 -6.91 -8.47
C ILE A 9 -3.73 -5.87 -8.95
N LEU A 10 -3.48 -5.34 -10.15
CA LEU A 10 -4.37 -4.37 -10.79
C LEU A 10 -5.67 -5.04 -11.25
N PRO A 11 -6.77 -4.28 -11.42
CA PRO A 11 -8.08 -4.82 -11.78
C PRO A 11 -8.09 -5.57 -13.12
N ARG A 12 -7.22 -5.16 -14.04
CA ARG A 12 -7.11 -5.68 -15.41
C ARG A 12 -5.69 -5.49 -15.95
N SER A 13 -5.32 -6.31 -16.92
CA SER A 13 -3.95 -6.40 -17.45
C SER A 13 -3.49 -5.14 -18.21
N ASP A 14 -4.44 -4.40 -18.79
CA ASP A 14 -4.22 -3.17 -19.55
C ASP A 14 -4.54 -1.91 -18.72
N PHE A 15 -4.76 -2.05 -17.40
CA PHE A 15 -5.22 -0.98 -16.51
C PHE A 15 -4.33 0.26 -16.64
N VAL A 16 -3.01 0.09 -16.53
CA VAL A 16 -2.05 1.20 -16.59
C VAL A 16 -2.17 2.00 -17.89
N GLN A 17 -2.47 1.35 -19.01
CA GLN A 17 -2.54 1.98 -20.33
C GLN A 17 -3.89 2.65 -20.60
N THR A 18 -4.94 2.30 -19.86
CA THR A 18 -6.33 2.64 -20.22
C THR A 18 -7.12 3.17 -19.03
N MET A 19 -6.44 3.69 -18.01
CA MET A 19 -7.09 4.35 -16.88
C MET A 19 -7.94 5.53 -17.35
N THR A 20 -9.17 5.57 -16.86
CA THR A 20 -10.02 6.77 -16.84
C THR A 20 -9.39 7.85 -15.95
N ASP A 21 -9.86 9.08 -16.08
CA ASP A 21 -9.36 10.18 -15.23
C ASP A 21 -9.68 9.97 -13.75
N ALA A 22 -10.80 9.30 -13.44
CA ALA A 22 -11.11 8.86 -12.08
C ALA A 22 -10.07 7.86 -11.55
N GLU A 23 -9.76 6.81 -12.30
CA GLU A 23 -8.76 5.81 -11.94
C GLU A 23 -7.35 6.41 -11.80
N LYS A 24 -6.99 7.41 -12.64
CA LYS A 24 -5.72 8.14 -12.48
C LYS A 24 -5.65 8.90 -11.16
N ASN A 25 -6.74 9.54 -10.74
CA ASN A 25 -6.80 10.25 -9.46
C ASN A 25 -6.66 9.26 -8.29
N ILE A 26 -7.28 8.09 -8.39
CA ILE A 26 -7.16 7.01 -7.39
C ILE A 26 -5.72 6.50 -7.32
N MET A 27 -5.08 6.24 -8.47
CA MET A 27 -3.68 5.82 -8.53
C MET A 27 -2.71 6.87 -7.96
N LYS A 28 -3.02 8.16 -8.14
CA LYS A 28 -2.26 9.24 -7.51
C LYS A 28 -2.42 9.19 -5.99
N ALA A 29 -3.65 9.09 -5.48
CA ALA A 29 -3.93 9.01 -4.05
C ALA A 29 -3.28 7.77 -3.41
N HIS A 30 -3.31 6.64 -4.10
CA HIS A 30 -2.60 5.42 -3.75
C HIS A 30 -1.08 5.64 -3.62
N GLY A 31 -0.46 6.27 -4.63
CA GLY A 31 0.96 6.59 -4.60
C GLY A 31 1.34 7.51 -3.44
N ASP A 32 0.55 8.57 -3.21
CA ASP A 32 0.73 9.52 -2.11
C ASP A 32 0.58 8.81 -0.74
N TYR A 33 -0.37 7.88 -0.62
CA TYR A 33 -0.58 7.05 0.57
C TYR A 33 0.64 6.17 0.88
N LEU A 34 1.11 5.39 -0.10
CA LEU A 34 2.30 4.54 0.09
C LEU A 34 3.54 5.37 0.42
N GLN A 35 3.69 6.54 -0.20
CA GLN A 35 4.78 7.46 0.10
C GLN A 35 4.72 7.95 1.56
N SER A 36 3.54 8.33 2.05
CA SER A 36 3.36 8.73 3.45
C SER A 36 3.72 7.60 4.43
N LEU A 37 3.42 6.34 4.08
CA LEU A 37 3.78 5.18 4.88
C LEU A 37 5.29 4.92 4.86
N ALA A 38 5.96 5.19 3.74
CA ALA A 38 7.41 5.08 3.63
C ALA A 38 8.11 6.13 4.52
N GLU A 39 7.62 7.38 4.52
CA GLU A 39 8.17 8.48 5.33
C GLU A 39 8.13 8.21 6.84
N VAL A 40 7.08 7.53 7.31
CA VAL A 40 6.96 7.14 8.73
C VAL A 40 7.64 5.80 9.05
N GLY A 41 8.21 5.11 8.07
CA GLY A 41 8.94 3.85 8.22
C GLY A 41 8.07 2.58 8.27
N SER A 42 6.81 2.65 7.81
CA SER A 42 5.93 1.49 7.66
C SER A 42 6.15 0.75 6.33
N ILE A 43 6.76 1.41 5.34
CA ILE A 43 7.21 0.82 4.07
C ILE A 43 8.72 1.02 3.93
N VAL A 44 9.42 -0.03 3.48
CA VAL A 44 10.86 0.00 3.17
C VAL A 44 11.09 0.55 1.77
N CYS A 45 10.29 0.10 0.80
CA CYS A 45 10.27 0.60 -0.57
C CYS A 45 8.94 0.23 -1.24
N HIS A 46 8.56 1.01 -2.26
CA HIS A 46 7.39 0.74 -3.09
C HIS A 46 7.61 1.24 -4.52
N GLY A 47 6.83 0.71 -5.48
CA GLY A 47 6.83 1.17 -6.87
C GLY A 47 6.13 0.22 -7.84
N PRO A 48 5.86 0.67 -9.09
CA PRO A 48 5.29 -0.18 -10.13
C PRO A 48 6.32 -1.20 -10.64
N VAL A 49 5.82 -2.35 -11.11
CA VAL A 49 6.59 -3.39 -11.77
C VAL A 49 6.01 -3.61 -13.17
N ASP A 50 6.82 -3.34 -14.19
CA ASP A 50 6.50 -3.54 -15.60
C ASP A 50 6.73 -5.01 -16.00
N ASP A 51 5.88 -5.90 -15.48
CA ASP A 51 5.90 -7.31 -15.86
C ASP A 51 5.28 -7.49 -17.26
N PRO A 52 5.97 -8.15 -18.22
CA PRO A 52 5.43 -8.44 -19.54
C PRO A 52 4.12 -9.23 -19.53
N LYS A 53 3.80 -9.94 -18.44
CA LYS A 53 2.56 -10.70 -18.26
C LYS A 53 1.40 -9.86 -17.69
N GLY A 54 1.66 -8.59 -17.39
CA GLY A 54 0.71 -7.65 -16.78
C GLY A 54 1.32 -6.96 -15.57
N GLY A 55 1.41 -5.63 -15.61
CA GLY A 55 2.04 -4.84 -14.56
C GLY A 55 1.35 -4.96 -13.20
N TRP A 56 2.12 -4.79 -12.13
CA TRP A 56 1.65 -4.90 -10.74
C TRP A 56 2.42 -3.97 -9.80
N GLY A 57 1.91 -3.72 -8.59
CA GLY A 57 2.56 -2.87 -7.60
C GLY A 57 3.39 -3.67 -6.60
N LEU A 58 4.65 -3.27 -6.38
CA LEU A 58 5.51 -3.82 -5.35
C LEU A 58 5.54 -2.89 -4.15
N SER A 59 5.31 -3.44 -2.95
CA SER A 59 5.60 -2.76 -1.69
C SER A 59 6.19 -3.73 -0.68
N ILE A 60 7.30 -3.34 -0.04
CA ILE A 60 7.86 -4.08 1.10
C ILE A 60 7.46 -3.35 2.39
N PHE A 61 6.52 -3.93 3.12
CA PHE A 61 6.03 -3.38 4.38
C PHE A 61 6.89 -3.84 5.57
N SER A 62 6.99 -2.97 6.57
CA SER A 62 7.59 -3.22 7.87
C SER A 62 6.49 -3.09 8.94
N ALA A 63 5.96 -4.23 9.40
CA ALA A 63 4.85 -4.30 10.34
C ALA A 63 5.20 -5.14 11.57
N ARG A 64 4.44 -4.99 12.64
CA ARG A 64 4.56 -5.78 13.88
C ARG A 64 4.11 -7.22 13.64
N ASP A 65 3.01 -7.39 12.91
CA ASP A 65 2.34 -8.64 12.66
C ASP A 65 1.51 -8.59 11.37
N GLN A 66 0.86 -9.71 11.05
CA GLN A 66 -0.03 -9.87 9.90
C GLN A 66 -1.24 -8.90 9.95
N MET A 67 -1.85 -8.73 11.12
CA MET A 67 -3.02 -7.86 11.28
C MET A 67 -2.70 -6.39 11.02
N GLU A 68 -1.50 -5.94 11.36
CA GLU A 68 -1.07 -4.57 11.08
C GLU A 68 -0.88 -4.33 9.58
N VAL A 69 -0.22 -5.24 8.86
CA VAL A 69 -0.07 -5.08 7.41
C VAL A 69 -1.42 -5.15 6.69
N GLU A 70 -2.32 -6.04 7.12
CA GLU A 70 -3.68 -6.12 6.59
C GLU A 70 -4.45 -4.80 6.76
N ARG A 71 -4.40 -4.19 7.94
CA ARG A 71 -5.01 -2.88 8.19
C ARG A 71 -4.40 -1.77 7.33
N LEU A 72 -3.09 -1.79 7.14
CA LEU A 72 -2.42 -0.81 6.28
C LEU A 72 -2.86 -0.97 4.82
N THR A 73 -2.85 -2.19 4.29
CA THR A 73 -3.29 -2.43 2.92
C THR A 73 -4.79 -2.18 2.71
N ALA A 74 -5.63 -2.44 3.72
CA ALA A 74 -7.06 -2.17 3.64
C ALA A 74 -7.41 -0.68 3.71
N ALA A 75 -6.49 0.16 4.22
CA ALA A 75 -6.65 1.60 4.27
C ALA A 75 -6.09 2.32 3.03
N ASP A 76 -5.59 1.56 2.04
CA ASP A 76 -5.12 2.13 0.78
C ASP A 76 -6.30 2.67 -0.05
N PRO A 77 -6.25 3.91 -0.58
CA PRO A 77 -7.29 4.47 -1.43
C PRO A 77 -7.72 3.56 -2.58
N ILE A 78 -6.80 2.81 -3.19
CA ILE A 78 -7.14 1.92 -4.30
C ILE A 78 -8.03 0.74 -3.87
N ILE A 79 -7.96 0.36 -2.58
CA ILE A 79 -8.82 -0.68 -2.00
C ILE A 79 -10.12 -0.08 -1.51
N LEU A 80 -10.09 1.12 -0.91
CA LEU A 80 -11.27 1.80 -0.40
C LEU A 80 -12.24 2.23 -1.52
N ASP A 81 -11.71 2.65 -2.66
CA ASP A 81 -12.51 3.07 -3.82
C ASP A 81 -13.00 1.88 -4.68
N ASP A 82 -12.72 0.64 -4.26
CA ASP A 82 -13.22 -0.63 -4.82
C ASP A 82 -13.09 -0.75 -6.35
N VAL A 83 -11.97 -0.28 -6.91
CA VAL A 83 -11.71 -0.36 -8.35
C VAL A 83 -11.37 -1.77 -8.84
N GLY A 84 -11.46 -2.79 -7.98
CA GLY A 84 -11.09 -4.19 -8.27
C GLY A 84 -9.60 -4.52 -8.09
N ALA A 85 -8.82 -3.61 -7.50
CA ALA A 85 -7.45 -3.88 -7.11
C ALA A 85 -7.42 -4.74 -5.83
N ARG A 86 -6.37 -5.53 -5.64
CA ARG A 86 -6.20 -6.33 -4.42
C ARG A 86 -4.74 -6.53 -4.06
N TYR A 87 -4.50 -6.80 -2.79
CA TYR A 87 -3.17 -7.18 -2.30
C TYR A 87 -3.06 -8.69 -2.08
N GLU A 88 -1.94 -9.25 -2.55
CA GLU A 88 -1.40 -10.50 -2.04
C GLU A 88 -0.33 -10.17 -1.00
N ILE A 89 -0.60 -10.51 0.27
CA ILE A 89 0.29 -10.22 1.41
C ILE A 89 1.10 -11.46 1.73
N LEU A 90 2.42 -11.37 1.56
CA LEU A 90 3.34 -12.50 1.65
C LEU A 90 4.40 -12.25 2.73
N PRO A 91 4.41 -12.99 3.85
CA PRO A 91 5.41 -12.83 4.89
C PRO A 91 6.81 -13.21 4.38
N MET A 92 7.77 -12.33 4.58
CA MET A 92 9.15 -12.54 4.18
C MET A 92 9.94 -13.24 5.30
N LYS A 93 10.48 -14.43 5.02
CA LYS A 93 11.34 -15.15 5.96
C LYS A 93 12.56 -14.34 6.38
N LYS A 94 13.11 -13.52 5.48
CA LYS A 94 14.28 -12.69 5.71
C LYS A 94 14.34 -11.54 4.72
N LEU A 95 14.73 -10.36 5.19
CA LEU A 95 15.04 -9.19 4.35
C LEU A 95 16.49 -8.74 4.62
N ARG A 96 17.21 -8.39 3.56
CA ARG A 96 18.55 -7.79 3.62
C ARG A 96 18.50 -6.51 2.79
N MET A 97 19.02 -5.41 3.33
CA MET A 97 19.03 -4.11 2.66
C MET A 97 20.37 -3.41 2.90
N LYS A 98 20.81 -2.61 1.92
CA LYS A 98 22.01 -1.79 2.03
C LYS A 98 21.69 -0.52 2.85
N GLY A 99 22.56 -0.16 3.80
CA GLY A 99 22.46 1.13 4.50
C GLY A 99 21.45 1.23 5.64
N ALA A 100 21.21 0.15 6.41
CA ALA A 100 20.26 0.18 7.51
C ALA A 100 20.73 1.07 8.68
N SER A 101 20.30 2.33 8.73
CA SER A 101 20.14 3.02 10.01
C SER A 101 18.83 2.53 10.65
N ARG A 102 18.82 2.32 11.96
CA ARG A 102 17.58 2.02 12.70
C ARG A 102 16.73 3.29 12.73
N ALA A 103 15.96 3.56 11.68
CA ALA A 103 14.89 4.54 11.78
C ALA A 103 13.84 3.99 12.75
N SER A 104 13.57 4.71 13.84
CA SER A 104 12.39 4.41 14.66
C SER A 104 11.17 4.75 13.83
N ARG A 105 10.22 3.81 13.75
CA ARG A 105 8.94 4.03 13.07
C ARG A 105 8.17 5.09 13.85
N ALA A 106 7.80 6.19 13.18
CA ALA A 106 6.96 7.21 13.80
C ALA A 106 5.54 6.64 14.02
N PRO A 107 4.81 7.08 15.07
CA PRO A 107 3.45 6.64 15.29
C PRO A 107 2.55 7.06 14.10
N LEU A 108 1.86 6.09 13.51
CA LEU A 108 0.89 6.32 12.46
C LEU A 108 -0.28 7.15 13.00
N LYS A 109 -0.55 8.30 12.36
CA LYS A 109 -1.80 9.03 12.55
C LYS A 109 -2.79 8.54 11.50
N PHE A 110 -3.69 7.62 11.87
CA PHE A 110 -4.82 7.31 11.00
C PHE A 110 -5.77 8.49 11.00
N PRO A 111 -6.30 8.93 9.83
CA PRO A 111 -7.42 9.84 9.82
C PRO A 111 -8.56 9.15 10.57
N THR A 112 -8.97 9.72 11.70
CA THR A 112 -10.19 9.28 12.38
C THR A 112 -11.32 9.47 11.38
N CYS A 113 -11.95 8.36 10.98
CA CYS A 113 -13.21 8.40 10.26
C CYS A 113 -14.17 9.27 11.09
N ALA A 114 -14.47 10.48 10.61
CA ALA A 114 -15.46 11.34 11.23
C ALA A 114 -16.81 10.69 10.94
N SER A 115 -17.22 9.74 11.77
CA SER A 115 -18.59 9.27 11.82
C SER A 115 -19.42 10.43 12.38
N SER A 116 -19.87 11.31 11.49
CA SER A 116 -21.00 12.21 11.73
C SER A 116 -22.26 11.35 11.87
N VAL A 117 -22.42 10.77 13.07
CA VAL A 117 -23.72 10.31 13.52
C VAL A 117 -24.54 11.55 13.80
N SER A 118 -25.31 11.98 12.81
CA SER A 118 -26.43 12.89 12.98
C SER A 118 -27.36 12.28 14.02
N ARG A 119 -27.32 12.80 15.25
CA ARG A 119 -28.40 12.59 16.21
C ARG A 119 -29.56 13.50 15.80
N GLN A 120 -30.72 12.88 15.86
CA GLN A 120 -32.09 13.37 15.63
C GLN A 120 -32.31 14.83 16.03
#